data_AF-A0A9P0H5E6-F1
#
_entry.id   AF-A0A9P0H5E6-F1
#
_cell.length_a   1.000
_cell.length_b   1.000
_cell.length_c   1.000
_cell.angle_alpha   90.00
_cell.angle_beta   90.00
_cell.angle_gamma   90.00
#
_symmetry.space_group_name_H-M   'P 1'
#
loop_
_entity.id
_entity.type
_entity.pdbx_description
1 polymer ?
#
loop_
_entity_poly.entity_id
_entity_poly.type
_entity_poly.pdbx_seq_one_letter_code
_entity_poly.pdbx_strand_id
1 'polypeptide(L)'
;MWSNLRKLCFHGNTNLKITELPILRKALESTLLRIQECKYNVKTEYSQKLEELVQEPQIPTHEIEVLQNVTNTVLRGIASDSTDLKGILASRIPKEVEKVKNFRKKHGSTKVGEVTVDMMYGGMRGIKGLVCETSSLDPNEGITFRGHSIPECQKVLPKSPNGGKEPQPEGLFWLLVTGEIPNRAQVDWLSKQWAQRAELPSHVVNLLNNLPSQKVHPMSQLSAAITACNTESKFAEAYNRGIKKSEYWEYIYEDSMDLIAKLPVIAAMIYRNTYQDGKGIGAIDASKDWSENFTRMCGFDSVEFTELMRLYLTIHSDHEGGNVSAHTVHLVGSALSDPYLSFAAGLNGLAGPLHGLANQEVLIFLTKMLKELGENAPDEKVKEYCLKTLKSGQVIPGYGHAVLRKTDPRYTCQREFAQKNLPNDPMFKLVAQVYKIVPPILMETGKVKNPWPNVDAHSGVLLQYYGMKEMNYYTVLFGVSRALGVLASLIWDRAYGLPIERPKSMSTDDLMKAVGYTA
;
A
#
# COMPACT_ATOMS: atom_id res chain seq x y z
N MET A 1 8.50 27.20 17.38
CA MET A 1 7.34 28.11 17.30
C MET A 1 7.73 29.58 17.17
N TRP A 2 8.44 30.19 18.12
CA TRP A 2 8.83 31.61 18.05
C TRP A 2 9.79 31.97 16.91
N SER A 3 10.69 31.07 16.50
CA SER A 3 11.51 31.26 15.30
C SER A 3 10.69 31.26 14.01
N ASN A 4 9.59 30.50 13.96
CA ASN A 4 8.67 30.44 12.82
C ASN A 4 7.75 31.68 12.78
N LEU A 5 7.28 32.16 13.93
CA LEU A 5 6.53 33.42 14.07
C LEU A 5 7.37 34.64 13.64
N ARG A 6 8.65 34.70 14.02
CA ARG A 6 9.57 35.74 13.52
C ARG A 6 9.78 35.63 12.01
N LYS A 7 9.91 34.43 11.45
CA LYS A 7 10.02 34.23 9.99
C LYS A 7 8.76 34.69 9.25
N LEU A 8 7.56 34.45 9.79
CA LEU A 8 6.29 34.92 9.23
C LEU A 8 6.20 36.47 9.23
N CYS A 9 6.67 37.14 10.27
CA CYS A 9 6.64 38.62 10.34
C CYS A 9 7.64 39.29 9.39
N PHE A 10 8.78 38.64 9.11
CA PHE A 10 9.85 39.23 8.29
C PHE A 10 9.84 38.79 6.82
N HIS A 11 9.21 37.67 6.47
CA HIS A 11 9.23 37.10 5.11
C HIS A 11 7.84 36.71 4.56
N GLY A 12 6.77 36.94 5.34
CA GLY A 12 5.39 36.62 4.94
C GLY A 12 4.62 37.86 4.52
N ASN A 13 3.74 37.69 3.54
CA ASN A 13 2.86 38.71 2.96
C ASN A 13 1.71 39.10 3.92
N THR A 14 2.06 39.44 5.16
CA THR A 14 1.13 39.84 6.23
C THR A 14 1.54 41.22 6.74
N ASN A 15 0.67 42.21 6.58
CA ASN A 15 0.81 43.59 7.08
C ASN A 15 0.73 43.65 8.62
N LEU A 16 1.49 42.82 9.33
CA LEU A 16 1.58 42.83 10.79
C LEU A 16 2.59 43.91 11.20
N LYS A 17 2.11 44.96 11.89
CA LYS A 17 3.01 46.01 12.41
C LYS A 17 3.74 45.49 13.64
N ILE A 18 5.01 45.87 13.80
CA ILE A 18 5.84 45.52 14.97
C ILE A 18 5.17 45.92 16.30
N THR A 19 4.31 46.93 16.27
CA THR A 19 3.52 47.43 17.42
C THR A 19 2.47 46.45 17.94
N GLU A 20 2.06 45.45 17.15
CA GLU A 20 1.01 44.46 17.49
C GLU A 20 1.58 43.19 18.16
N LEU A 21 2.92 43.03 18.14
CA LEU A 21 3.64 41.88 18.72
C LEU A 21 3.42 41.64 20.22
N PRO A 22 3.28 42.66 21.10
CA PRO A 22 3.07 42.45 22.53
C PRO A 22 1.70 41.83 22.86
N ILE A 23 0.66 42.16 22.09
CA ILE A 23 -0.70 41.65 22.26
C ILE A 23 -0.77 40.19 21.79
N LEU A 24 -0.21 39.91 20.60
CA LEU A 24 -0.02 38.56 20.07
C LEU A 24 0.79 37.68 21.03
N ARG A 25 1.84 38.24 21.65
CA ARG A 25 2.66 37.53 22.64
C ARG A 25 1.86 37.10 23.86
N LYS A 26 1.06 38.00 24.43
CA LYS A 26 0.25 37.71 25.62
C LYS A 26 -0.85 36.68 25.33
N ALA A 27 -1.46 36.74 24.13
CA ALA A 27 -2.45 35.75 23.67
C ALA A 27 -1.83 34.37 23.40
N LEU A 28 -0.66 34.32 22.76
CA LEU A 28 0.06 33.08 22.46
C LEU A 28 0.67 32.42 23.70
N GLU A 29 1.21 33.19 24.66
CA GLU A 29 1.75 32.67 25.93
C GLU A 29 0.63 32.07 26.80
N SER A 30 -0.54 32.72 26.87
CA SER A 30 -1.76 32.19 27.50
C SER A 30 -2.24 30.88 26.85
N THR A 31 -2.18 30.80 25.52
CA THR A 31 -2.64 29.64 24.74
C THR A 31 -1.66 28.47 24.84
N LEU A 32 -0.34 28.73 24.80
CA LEU A 32 0.72 27.72 24.90
C LEU A 32 0.78 27.06 26.29
N LEU A 33 0.63 27.84 27.37
CA LEU A 33 0.62 27.29 28.72
C LEU A 33 -0.53 26.29 28.91
N ARG A 34 -1.67 26.53 28.25
CA ARG A 34 -2.90 25.72 28.43
C ARG A 34 -3.01 24.55 27.44
N ILE A 35 -2.36 24.62 26.28
CA ILE A 35 -2.19 23.46 25.39
C ILE A 35 -1.34 22.37 26.07
N GLN A 36 -0.40 22.73 26.95
CA GLN A 36 0.34 21.75 27.75
C GLN A 36 -0.52 21.07 28.84
N GLU A 37 -1.65 21.69 29.24
CA GLU A 37 -2.54 21.17 30.30
C GLU A 37 -3.73 20.37 29.75
N CYS A 38 -4.23 20.66 28.54
CA CYS A 38 -5.42 19.99 27.98
C CYS A 38 -5.08 18.72 27.16
N LYS A 39 -5.32 17.55 27.75
CA LYS A 39 -5.13 16.23 27.10
C LYS A 39 -6.21 15.82 26.10
N TYR A 40 -7.35 16.50 25.99
CA TYR A 40 -8.40 16.14 25.03
C TYR A 40 -9.20 17.38 24.58
N ASN A 41 -9.59 17.40 23.30
CA ASN A 41 -10.60 18.29 22.72
C ASN A 41 -10.30 19.80 22.55
N VAL A 42 -9.05 20.13 22.20
CA VAL A 42 -8.56 21.50 21.94
C VAL A 42 -9.44 22.32 20.98
N LYS A 43 -10.15 21.70 20.03
CA LYS A 43 -10.89 22.43 18.98
C LYS A 43 -12.22 23.00 19.47
N THR A 44 -12.93 22.29 20.35
CA THR A 44 -14.30 22.66 20.77
C THR A 44 -14.28 23.73 21.86
N GLU A 45 -13.42 23.59 22.86
CA GLU A 45 -13.25 24.63 23.91
C GLU A 45 -12.67 25.93 23.35
N TYR A 46 -11.88 25.85 22.28
CA TYR A 46 -11.24 27.02 21.66
C TYR A 46 -12.19 27.81 20.77
N SER A 47 -13.09 27.15 20.04
CA SER A 47 -14.15 27.83 19.27
C SER A 47 -15.10 28.61 20.17
N GLN A 48 -15.50 28.07 21.32
CA GLN A 48 -16.33 28.80 22.30
C GLN A 48 -15.61 30.03 22.88
N LYS A 49 -14.31 29.93 23.16
CA LYS A 49 -13.55 31.07 23.71
C LYS A 49 -13.19 32.15 22.70
N LEU A 50 -13.06 31.81 21.42
CA LEU A 50 -12.94 32.80 20.35
C LEU A 50 -14.22 33.63 20.22
N GLU A 51 -15.40 33.01 20.40
CA GLU A 51 -16.67 33.73 20.47
C GLU A 51 -16.75 34.65 21.70
N GLU A 52 -16.20 34.23 22.85
CA GLU A 52 -16.11 35.07 24.05
C GLU A 52 -15.14 36.26 23.88
N LEU A 53 -13.97 36.06 23.28
CA LEU A 53 -12.96 37.11 23.03
C LEU A 53 -13.42 38.16 22.00
N VAL A 54 -14.27 37.77 21.04
CA VAL A 54 -14.88 38.69 20.07
C VAL A 54 -15.92 39.61 20.72
N GLN A 55 -16.43 39.27 21.91
CA GLN A 55 -17.39 40.09 22.66
C GLN A 55 -16.75 41.12 23.61
N GLU A 56 -15.42 41.18 23.73
CA GLU A 56 -14.77 42.25 24.51
C GLU A 56 -14.79 43.59 23.75
N PRO A 57 -15.27 44.71 24.36
CA PRO A 57 -15.60 45.94 23.61
C PRO A 57 -14.42 46.76 23.07
N GLN A 58 -13.19 46.23 23.05
CA GLN A 58 -11.97 47.01 22.81
C GLN A 58 -11.08 46.53 21.66
N ILE A 59 -11.44 45.48 20.91
CA ILE A 59 -10.59 44.98 19.82
C ILE A 59 -11.12 45.52 18.46
N PRO A 60 -10.35 46.34 17.71
CA PRO A 60 -10.73 46.80 16.38
C PRO A 60 -10.97 45.62 15.43
N THR A 61 -12.00 45.72 14.56
CA THR A 61 -12.45 44.62 13.68
C THR A 61 -11.35 44.02 12.80
N HIS A 62 -10.37 44.84 12.37
CA HIS A 62 -9.22 44.38 11.58
C HIS A 62 -8.26 43.50 12.40
N GLU A 63 -8.10 43.75 13.71
CA GLU A 63 -7.24 42.94 14.58
C GLU A 63 -7.85 41.57 14.86
N ILE A 64 -9.19 41.46 14.90
CA ILE A 64 -9.93 40.19 15.00
C ILE A 64 -9.69 39.33 13.76
N GLU A 65 -9.71 39.92 12.57
CA GLU A 65 -9.50 39.21 11.30
C GLU A 65 -8.05 38.70 11.17
N VAL A 66 -7.08 39.49 11.63
CA VAL A 66 -5.66 39.09 11.72
C VAL A 66 -5.48 37.97 12.75
N LEU A 67 -6.09 38.08 13.94
CA LEU A 67 -6.08 37.02 14.96
C LEU A 67 -6.68 35.71 14.42
N GLN A 68 -7.82 35.76 13.72
CA GLN A 68 -8.44 34.59 13.10
C GLN A 68 -7.54 33.97 12.03
N ASN A 69 -6.89 34.78 11.18
CA ASN A 69 -5.98 34.29 10.14
C ASN A 69 -4.70 33.67 10.71
N VAL A 70 -4.06 34.32 11.69
CA VAL A 70 -2.89 33.79 12.40
C VAL A 70 -3.25 32.49 13.12
N THR A 71 -4.39 32.48 13.80
CA THR A 71 -4.89 31.31 14.53
C THR A 71 -5.23 30.14 13.60
N ASN A 72 -5.90 30.39 12.47
CA ASN A 72 -6.15 29.37 11.45
C ASN A 72 -4.85 28.82 10.87
N THR A 73 -3.83 29.67 10.71
CA THR A 73 -2.50 29.26 10.24
C THR A 73 -1.77 28.42 11.29
N VAL A 74 -1.84 28.80 12.57
CA VAL A 74 -1.27 28.05 13.69
C VAL A 74 -2.01 26.72 13.90
N LEU A 75 -3.34 26.68 13.81
CA LEU A 75 -4.15 25.46 13.87
C LEU A 75 -3.88 24.51 12.70
N ARG A 76 -3.65 25.04 11.49
CA ARG A 76 -3.18 24.23 10.34
C ARG A 76 -1.77 23.67 10.58
N GLY A 77 -0.88 24.44 11.21
CA GLY A 77 0.44 23.96 11.61
C GLY A 77 0.40 22.91 12.72
N ILE A 78 -0.48 23.05 13.71
CA ILE A 78 -0.66 22.06 14.79
C ILE A 78 -1.33 20.79 14.25
N ALA A 79 -2.23 20.91 13.27
CA ALA A 79 -2.83 19.76 12.60
C ALA A 79 -1.81 18.96 11.76
N SER A 80 -0.73 19.58 11.25
CA SER A 80 0.35 18.86 10.56
C SER A 80 1.30 18.09 11.49
N ASP A 81 1.19 18.29 12.81
CA ASP A 81 2.08 17.67 13.80
C ASP A 81 1.41 16.52 14.58
N SER A 82 0.10 16.29 14.40
CA SER A 82 -0.58 15.15 15.05
C SER A 82 -0.03 13.82 14.54
N THR A 83 0.25 12.90 15.46
CA THR A 83 0.66 11.53 15.15
C THR A 83 -0.49 10.52 15.19
N ASP A 84 -1.68 10.92 15.66
CA ASP A 84 -2.86 10.06 15.72
C ASP A 84 -3.50 9.91 14.32
N LEU A 85 -3.17 8.82 13.65
CA LEU A 85 -3.70 8.49 12.32
C LEU A 85 -5.23 8.37 12.30
N LYS A 86 -5.85 7.80 13.35
CA LYS A 86 -7.31 7.64 13.43
C LYS A 86 -8.00 8.99 13.57
N GLY A 87 -7.48 9.87 14.43
CA GLY A 87 -7.96 11.23 14.57
C GLY A 87 -7.83 12.06 13.28
N ILE A 88 -6.72 11.89 12.55
CA ILE A 88 -6.53 12.53 11.23
C ILE A 88 -7.60 12.03 10.26
N LEU A 89 -7.80 10.72 10.15
CA LEU A 89 -8.86 10.14 9.32
C LEU A 89 -10.25 10.66 9.69
N ALA A 90 -10.61 10.67 10.98
CA ALA A 90 -11.90 11.16 11.46
C ALA A 90 -12.17 12.62 11.02
N SER A 91 -11.12 13.45 10.96
CA SER A 91 -11.22 14.83 10.50
C SER A 91 -11.39 14.99 8.98
N ARG A 92 -10.95 13.99 8.20
CA ARG A 92 -10.95 14.01 6.73
C ARG A 92 -12.17 13.35 6.12
N ILE A 93 -12.61 12.22 6.67
CA ILE A 93 -13.69 11.41 6.13
C ILE A 93 -14.94 12.23 5.81
N PRO A 94 -15.44 13.14 6.68
CA PRO A 94 -16.62 13.94 6.35
C PRO A 94 -16.47 14.77 5.07
N LYS A 95 -15.27 15.30 4.80
CA LYS A 95 -15.00 16.14 3.63
C LYS A 95 -14.97 15.30 2.34
N GLU A 96 -14.29 14.16 2.36
CA GLU A 96 -14.22 13.28 1.18
C GLU A 96 -15.59 12.62 0.90
N VAL A 97 -16.32 12.20 1.92
CA VAL A 97 -17.69 11.67 1.76
C VAL A 97 -18.61 12.71 1.13
N GLU A 98 -18.56 13.97 1.58
CA GLU A 98 -19.38 15.05 1.03
C GLU A 98 -18.96 15.40 -0.41
N LYS A 99 -17.65 15.34 -0.74
CA LYS A 99 -17.14 15.49 -2.10
C LYS A 99 -17.67 14.40 -3.04
N VAL A 100 -17.59 13.13 -2.64
CA VAL A 100 -18.11 11.99 -3.44
C VAL A 100 -19.63 12.10 -3.61
N LYS A 101 -20.34 12.46 -2.54
CA LYS A 101 -21.79 12.69 -2.58
C LYS A 101 -22.17 13.80 -3.56
N ASN A 102 -21.47 14.93 -3.54
CA ASN A 102 -21.71 16.04 -4.46
C ASN A 102 -21.38 15.68 -5.91
N PHE A 103 -20.27 14.96 -6.15
CA PHE A 103 -19.94 14.42 -7.46
C PHE A 103 -21.05 13.50 -7.99
N ARG A 104 -21.51 12.54 -7.19
CA ARG A 104 -22.59 11.60 -7.56
C ARG A 104 -23.95 12.28 -7.75
N LYS A 105 -24.25 13.34 -6.98
CA LYS A 105 -25.46 14.14 -7.18
C LYS A 105 -25.50 14.79 -8.57
N LYS A 106 -24.35 15.24 -9.09
CA LYS A 106 -24.25 15.91 -10.39
C LYS A 106 -24.05 14.94 -11.56
N HIS A 107 -23.29 13.86 -11.35
CA HIS A 107 -22.79 12.98 -12.42
C HIS A 107 -23.16 11.50 -12.25
N GLY A 108 -24.03 11.14 -11.31
CA GLY A 108 -24.37 9.74 -11.01
C GLY A 108 -24.96 8.94 -12.17
N SER A 109 -25.54 9.61 -13.16
CA SER A 109 -26.08 8.99 -14.39
C SER A 109 -25.20 9.22 -15.63
N THR A 110 -24.02 9.81 -15.48
CA THR A 110 -23.09 10.04 -16.61
C THR A 110 -22.45 8.72 -17.04
N LYS A 111 -22.53 8.39 -18.33
CA LYS A 111 -21.88 7.20 -18.90
C LYS A 111 -20.35 7.33 -18.87
N VAL A 112 -19.65 6.27 -18.46
CA VAL A 112 -18.17 6.22 -18.41
C VAL A 112 -17.54 5.15 -19.30
N GLY A 113 -18.38 4.38 -20.00
CA GLY A 113 -18.04 3.29 -20.92
C GLY A 113 -19.29 2.55 -21.37
N GLU A 114 -19.12 1.62 -22.29
CA GLU A 114 -20.17 0.69 -22.75
C GLU A 114 -19.76 -0.74 -22.36
N VAL A 115 -20.73 -1.66 -22.27
CA VAL A 115 -20.48 -3.08 -21.98
C VAL A 115 -20.84 -3.91 -23.21
N THR A 116 -19.92 -4.75 -23.68
CA THR A 116 -20.13 -5.62 -24.84
C THR A 116 -20.18 -7.10 -24.43
N VAL A 117 -20.69 -7.96 -25.32
CA VAL A 117 -20.71 -9.42 -25.13
C VAL A 117 -19.31 -9.97 -24.85
N ASP A 118 -18.29 -9.52 -25.60
CA ASP A 118 -16.90 -9.93 -25.40
C ASP A 118 -16.34 -9.52 -24.03
N MET A 119 -16.76 -8.39 -23.47
CA MET A 119 -16.34 -7.99 -22.13
C MET A 119 -16.95 -8.89 -21.05
N MET A 120 -18.15 -9.41 -21.26
CA MET A 120 -18.82 -10.34 -20.33
C MET A 120 -18.13 -11.71 -20.33
N TYR A 121 -17.85 -12.29 -21.51
CA TYR A 121 -17.08 -13.54 -21.60
C TYR A 121 -15.60 -13.35 -21.24
N GLY A 122 -15.05 -12.18 -21.51
CA GLY A 122 -13.64 -11.85 -21.30
C GLY A 122 -13.28 -11.45 -19.88
N GLY A 123 -14.14 -11.74 -18.89
CA GLY A 123 -13.86 -11.47 -17.47
C GLY A 123 -13.80 -9.98 -17.14
N MET A 124 -14.77 -9.21 -17.62
CA MET A 124 -14.86 -7.75 -17.42
C MET A 124 -13.69 -6.94 -18.01
N ARG A 125 -12.97 -7.49 -18.98
CA ARG A 125 -11.85 -6.81 -19.64
C ARG A 125 -12.29 -5.46 -20.21
N GLY A 126 -11.72 -4.37 -19.70
CA GLY A 126 -12.01 -3.01 -20.15
C GLY A 126 -13.26 -2.37 -19.52
N ILE A 127 -14.00 -3.08 -18.66
CA ILE A 127 -15.13 -2.51 -17.92
C ILE A 127 -14.59 -1.73 -16.71
N LYS A 128 -14.98 -0.46 -16.58
CA LYS A 128 -14.75 0.35 -15.38
C LYS A 128 -15.80 -0.01 -14.32
N GLY A 129 -15.54 -1.06 -13.55
CA GLY A 129 -16.53 -1.70 -12.67
C GLY A 129 -16.50 -1.31 -11.18
N LEU A 130 -15.40 -0.74 -10.69
CA LEU A 130 -15.21 -0.41 -9.28
C LEU A 130 -14.41 0.88 -9.08
N VAL A 131 -14.47 1.42 -7.86
CA VAL A 131 -13.71 2.61 -7.45
C VAL A 131 -12.56 2.17 -6.55
N CYS A 132 -11.33 2.63 -6.84
CA CYS A 132 -10.17 2.45 -5.99
C CYS A 132 -9.49 3.82 -5.83
N GLU A 133 -9.28 4.23 -4.58
CA GLU A 133 -8.85 5.59 -4.23
C GLU A 133 -7.37 5.66 -3.83
N THR A 134 -6.76 4.52 -3.51
CA THR A 134 -5.41 4.41 -2.96
C THR A 134 -4.34 4.49 -4.04
N SER A 135 -4.60 3.96 -5.23
CA SER A 135 -3.66 3.98 -6.34
C SER A 135 -4.34 4.03 -7.71
N SER A 136 -3.62 4.52 -8.72
CA SER A 136 -4.07 4.61 -10.10
C SER A 136 -2.90 4.39 -11.04
N LEU A 137 -3.11 3.64 -12.12
CA LEU A 137 -2.10 3.38 -13.14
C LEU A 137 -2.14 4.46 -14.22
N ASP A 138 -1.07 5.24 -14.34
CA ASP A 138 -0.83 6.07 -15.51
C ASP A 138 -0.15 5.20 -16.60
N PRO A 139 -0.71 5.08 -17.82
CA PRO A 139 -0.09 4.26 -18.88
C PRO A 139 1.32 4.70 -19.28
N ASN A 140 1.63 5.98 -19.08
CA ASN A 140 2.92 6.57 -19.40
C ASN A 140 3.83 6.67 -18.19
N GLU A 141 3.33 6.90 -16.97
CA GLU A 141 4.18 7.10 -15.78
C GLU A 141 4.26 5.88 -14.83
N GLY A 142 3.37 4.90 -15.01
CA GLY A 142 3.27 3.73 -14.14
C GLY A 142 2.32 3.96 -12.97
N ILE A 143 2.40 3.07 -11.98
CA ILE A 143 1.51 3.13 -10.82
C ILE A 143 1.83 4.37 -9.97
N THR A 144 0.77 5.05 -9.52
CA THR A 144 0.87 6.14 -8.55
C THR A 144 0.14 5.77 -7.27
N PHE A 145 0.68 6.17 -6.13
CA PHE A 145 0.09 6.04 -4.80
C PHE A 145 -0.44 7.39 -4.36
N ARG A 146 -1.77 7.55 -4.32
CA ARG A 146 -2.43 8.85 -4.08
C ARG A 146 -1.88 9.99 -4.95
N GLY A 147 -1.59 9.68 -6.22
CA GLY A 147 -1.05 10.63 -7.20
C GLY A 147 0.47 10.80 -7.16
N HIS A 148 1.19 10.14 -6.26
CA HIS A 148 2.65 10.15 -6.23
C HIS A 148 3.22 8.92 -6.95
N SER A 149 4.09 9.15 -7.94
CA SER A 149 4.84 8.09 -8.62
C SER A 149 5.84 7.39 -7.69
N ILE A 150 6.35 6.22 -8.10
CA ILE A 150 7.38 5.49 -7.34
C ILE A 150 8.64 6.35 -7.08
N PRO A 151 9.22 7.06 -8.08
CA PRO A 151 10.39 7.92 -7.82
C PRO A 151 10.09 9.08 -6.87
N GLU A 152 8.89 9.66 -6.94
CA GLU A 152 8.47 10.69 -5.98
C GLU A 152 8.35 10.11 -4.57
N CYS A 153 7.72 8.94 -4.41
CA CYS A 153 7.63 8.24 -3.13
C CYS A 153 9.02 7.96 -2.55
N GLN A 154 9.97 7.46 -3.35
CA GLN A 154 11.36 7.26 -2.90
C GLN A 154 12.02 8.55 -2.43
N LYS A 155 11.67 9.71 -3.00
CA LYS A 155 12.21 11.01 -2.61
C LYS A 155 11.60 11.53 -1.31
N VAL A 156 10.27 11.46 -1.17
CA VAL A 156 9.54 12.19 -0.13
C VAL A 156 9.16 11.35 1.08
N LEU A 157 9.02 10.03 0.94
CA LEU A 157 8.65 9.19 2.08
C LEU A 157 9.81 9.06 3.07
N PRO A 158 9.53 9.11 4.39
CA PRO A 158 10.55 8.90 5.41
C PRO A 158 11.25 7.54 5.28
N LYS A 159 12.55 7.56 5.52
CA LYS A 159 13.46 6.40 5.52
C LYS A 159 13.87 6.08 6.95
N SER A 160 14.44 4.90 7.19
CA SER A 160 14.91 4.54 8.53
C SER A 160 15.91 5.58 9.07
N PRO A 161 15.75 6.06 10.31
CA PRO A 161 16.65 7.08 10.88
C PRO A 161 18.07 6.56 11.09
N ASN A 162 18.27 5.24 11.08
CA ASN A 162 19.56 4.58 11.26
C ASN A 162 20.35 4.47 9.94
N GLY A 163 20.31 5.52 9.11
CA GLY A 163 21.00 5.56 7.82
C GLY A 163 20.32 4.81 6.67
N GLY A 164 19.01 4.54 6.78
CA GLY A 164 18.23 3.90 5.72
C GLY A 164 18.12 4.78 4.47
N LYS A 165 18.13 4.13 3.31
CA LYS A 165 18.08 4.72 1.97
C LYS A 165 16.75 4.43 1.27
N GLU A 166 16.05 3.37 1.65
CA GLU A 166 14.76 2.98 1.08
C GLU A 166 13.56 3.48 1.92
N PRO A 167 12.42 3.82 1.26
CA PRO A 167 11.23 4.30 1.95
C PRO A 167 10.65 3.25 2.89
N GLN A 168 10.16 3.69 4.06
CA GLN A 168 9.50 2.79 5.01
C GLN A 168 8.05 2.49 4.61
N PRO A 169 7.59 1.22 4.65
CA PRO A 169 6.21 0.86 4.33
C PRO A 169 5.16 1.53 5.23
N GLU A 170 5.50 1.85 6.48
CA GLU A 170 4.69 2.69 7.37
C GLU A 170 4.34 4.03 6.73
N GLY A 171 5.35 4.69 6.15
CA GLY A 171 5.17 5.98 5.49
C GLY A 171 4.25 5.88 4.28
N LEU A 172 4.36 4.78 3.53
CA LEU A 172 3.47 4.51 2.42
C LEU A 172 2.03 4.22 2.88
N PHE A 173 1.83 3.40 3.91
CA PHE A 173 0.49 3.12 4.42
C PHE A 173 -0.20 4.41 4.88
N TRP A 174 0.52 5.28 5.57
CA TRP A 174 0.03 6.61 5.93
C TRP A 174 -0.41 7.41 4.70
N LEU A 175 0.41 7.44 3.65
CA LEU A 175 0.06 8.08 2.38
C LEU A 175 -1.21 7.45 1.79
N LEU A 176 -1.31 6.12 1.67
CA LEU A 176 -2.48 5.45 1.09
C LEU A 176 -3.76 5.75 1.88
N VAL A 177 -3.68 5.81 3.19
CA VAL A 177 -4.82 6.06 4.08
C VAL A 177 -5.22 7.53 4.11
N THR A 178 -4.27 8.46 4.10
CA THR A 178 -4.57 9.90 4.29
C THR A 178 -4.55 10.71 3.00
N GLY A 179 -3.78 10.31 2.00
CA GLY A 179 -3.44 11.13 0.84
C GLY A 179 -2.35 12.18 1.12
N GLU A 180 -1.69 12.13 2.28
CA GLU A 180 -0.63 13.06 2.69
C GLU A 180 0.69 12.35 2.96
N ILE A 181 1.79 13.02 2.63
CA ILE A 181 3.14 12.54 2.97
C ILE A 181 3.36 12.69 4.48
N PRO A 182 3.63 11.61 5.23
CA PRO A 182 3.86 11.71 6.65
C PRO A 182 5.20 12.36 6.98
N ASN A 183 5.26 13.03 8.12
CA ASN A 183 6.51 13.43 8.74
C ASN A 183 7.16 12.26 9.52
N ARG A 184 8.40 12.44 9.97
CA ARG A 184 9.16 11.42 10.72
C ARG A 184 8.45 10.94 11.98
N ALA A 185 7.87 11.86 12.77
CA ALA A 185 7.19 11.53 14.02
C ALA A 185 5.95 10.65 13.79
N GLN A 186 5.22 10.88 12.70
CA GLN A 186 4.07 10.08 12.29
C GLN A 186 4.48 8.66 11.89
N VAL A 187 5.57 8.52 11.14
CA VAL A 187 6.11 7.19 10.77
C VAL A 187 6.65 6.45 12.01
N ASP A 188 7.36 7.13 12.91
CA ASP A 188 7.84 6.53 14.17
C ASP A 188 6.70 6.09 15.08
N TRP A 189 5.63 6.89 15.14
CA TRP A 189 4.42 6.53 15.87
C TRP A 189 3.78 5.27 15.26
N LEU A 190 3.68 5.20 13.93
CA LEU A 190 3.07 4.06 13.25
C LEU A 190 3.89 2.78 13.42
N SER A 191 5.23 2.84 13.32
CA SER A 191 6.11 1.70 13.61
C SER A 191 5.88 1.17 15.03
N LYS A 192 5.78 2.06 16.03
CA LYS A 192 5.48 1.66 17.42
C LYS A 192 4.08 1.07 17.57
N GLN A 193 3.08 1.63 16.90
CA GLN A 193 1.72 1.08 16.92
C GLN A 193 1.69 -0.34 16.37
N TRP A 194 2.35 -0.60 15.24
CA TRP A 194 2.40 -1.94 14.68
C TRP A 194 3.19 -2.91 15.57
N ALA A 195 4.31 -2.49 16.16
CA ALA A 195 5.02 -3.34 17.13
C ALA A 195 4.14 -3.72 18.34
N GLN A 196 3.32 -2.80 18.84
CA GLN A 196 2.43 -3.03 19.99
C GLN A 196 1.21 -3.93 19.67
N ARG A 197 0.80 -4.00 18.40
CA ARG A 197 -0.42 -4.71 17.96
C ARG A 197 -0.16 -6.11 17.40
N ALA A 198 1.11 -6.52 17.35
CA ALA A 198 1.55 -7.68 16.59
C ALA A 198 1.46 -9.02 17.33
N GLU A 199 0.98 -9.02 18.58
CA GLU A 199 0.77 -10.26 19.34
C GLU A 199 -0.25 -11.18 18.65
N LEU A 200 0.06 -12.48 18.62
CA LEU A 200 -0.82 -13.51 18.09
C LEU A 200 -1.52 -14.26 19.23
N PRO A 201 -2.82 -14.55 19.09
CA PRO A 201 -3.49 -15.40 20.05
C PRO A 201 -2.94 -16.84 19.96
N SER A 202 -2.93 -17.53 21.10
CA SER A 202 -2.27 -18.84 21.22
C SER A 202 -2.81 -19.90 20.27
N HIS A 203 -4.10 -19.88 19.92
CA HIS A 203 -4.67 -20.83 18.97
C HIS A 203 -4.12 -20.66 17.54
N VAL A 204 -3.78 -19.43 17.13
CA VAL A 204 -3.16 -19.17 15.82
C VAL A 204 -1.71 -19.67 15.81
N VAL A 205 -0.97 -19.43 16.89
CA VAL A 205 0.39 -19.98 17.07
C VAL A 205 0.36 -21.51 17.02
N ASN A 206 -0.57 -22.13 17.74
CA ASN A 206 -0.76 -23.58 17.76
C ASN A 206 -1.16 -24.12 16.38
N LEU A 207 -2.04 -23.43 15.65
CA LEU A 207 -2.39 -23.79 14.28
C LEU A 207 -1.14 -23.82 13.39
N LEU A 208 -0.35 -22.74 13.36
CA LEU A 208 0.86 -22.63 12.54
C LEU A 208 1.91 -23.69 12.87
N ASN A 209 2.07 -24.03 14.15
CA ASN A 209 3.05 -25.02 14.59
C ASN A 209 2.61 -26.47 14.31
N ASN A 210 1.30 -26.72 14.17
CA ASN A 210 0.75 -28.07 13.96
C ASN A 210 0.41 -28.38 12.49
N LEU A 211 0.38 -27.39 11.60
CA LEU A 211 0.25 -27.63 10.17
C LEU A 211 1.44 -28.49 9.68
N PRO A 212 1.24 -29.47 8.79
CA PRO A 212 2.35 -30.19 8.17
C PRO A 212 3.06 -29.27 7.18
N SER A 213 3.92 -28.39 7.70
CA SER A 213 4.49 -27.21 7.02
C SER A 213 5.19 -27.56 5.71
N GLN A 214 5.88 -28.71 5.64
CA GLN A 214 6.55 -29.19 4.43
C GLN A 214 5.60 -29.63 3.30
N LYS A 215 4.33 -29.91 3.63
CA LYS A 215 3.32 -30.41 2.68
C LYS A 215 2.28 -29.34 2.32
N VAL A 216 1.96 -28.46 3.24
CA VAL A 216 0.97 -27.39 3.02
C VAL A 216 1.67 -26.18 2.39
N HIS A 217 1.15 -25.71 1.26
CA HIS A 217 1.72 -24.56 0.57
C HIS A 217 1.75 -23.31 1.49
N PRO A 218 2.84 -22.50 1.52
CA PRO A 218 2.95 -21.34 2.42
C PRO A 218 1.78 -20.35 2.34
N MET A 219 1.25 -20.09 1.13
CA MET A 219 0.06 -19.25 0.97
C MET A 219 -1.20 -19.83 1.63
N SER A 220 -1.35 -21.16 1.63
CA SER A 220 -2.47 -21.83 2.31
C SER A 220 -2.30 -21.75 3.83
N GLN A 221 -1.08 -21.90 4.34
CA GLN A 221 -0.78 -21.69 5.76
C GLN A 221 -1.11 -20.25 6.19
N LEU A 222 -0.70 -19.26 5.37
CA LEU A 222 -0.98 -17.84 5.60
C LEU A 222 -2.48 -17.57 5.64
N SER A 223 -3.22 -17.95 4.59
CA SER A 223 -4.66 -17.74 4.51
C SER A 223 -5.43 -18.38 5.70
N ALA A 224 -5.06 -19.61 6.09
CA ALA A 224 -5.65 -20.30 7.22
C ALA A 224 -5.39 -19.57 8.55
N ALA A 225 -4.15 -19.13 8.79
CA ALA A 225 -3.79 -18.39 10.00
C ALA A 225 -4.50 -17.03 10.08
N ILE A 226 -4.58 -16.30 8.97
CA ILE A 226 -5.31 -15.02 8.92
C ILE A 226 -6.82 -15.23 9.16
N THR A 227 -7.41 -16.29 8.60
CA THR A 227 -8.80 -16.67 8.89
C THR A 227 -8.99 -16.95 10.38
N ALA A 228 -8.06 -17.67 11.02
CA ALA A 228 -8.12 -17.98 12.44
C ALA A 228 -7.92 -16.75 13.35
N CYS A 229 -7.26 -15.69 12.87
CA CYS A 229 -7.16 -14.41 13.58
C CYS A 229 -8.49 -13.64 13.66
N ASN A 230 -9.52 -14.04 12.90
CA ASN A 230 -10.84 -13.42 12.94
C ASN A 230 -11.49 -13.46 14.33
N THR A 231 -11.07 -14.37 15.22
CA THR A 231 -11.50 -14.39 16.62
C THR A 231 -11.28 -13.06 17.35
N GLU A 232 -10.32 -12.26 16.87
CA GLU A 232 -9.94 -10.97 17.42
C GLU A 232 -10.64 -9.78 16.73
N SER A 233 -11.56 -10.03 15.79
CA SER A 233 -12.19 -8.97 15.00
C SER A 233 -13.09 -8.07 15.84
N LYS A 234 -12.66 -6.83 16.03
CA LYS A 234 -13.42 -5.78 16.69
C LYS A 234 -14.59 -5.33 15.84
N PHE A 235 -14.47 -5.36 14.50
CA PHE A 235 -15.58 -5.04 13.61
C PHE A 235 -16.70 -6.09 13.69
N ALA A 236 -16.37 -7.38 13.67
CA ALA A 236 -17.37 -8.44 13.80
C ALA A 236 -18.12 -8.34 15.14
N GLU A 237 -17.40 -8.15 16.24
CA GLU A 237 -18.00 -7.96 17.56
C GLU A 237 -18.90 -6.70 17.60
N ALA A 238 -18.40 -5.56 17.11
CA ALA A 238 -19.14 -4.30 17.14
C ALA A 238 -20.37 -4.33 16.23
N TYR A 239 -20.28 -4.95 15.04
CA TYR A 239 -21.40 -5.12 14.13
C TYR A 239 -22.53 -5.92 14.78
N ASN A 240 -22.19 -7.01 15.48
CA ASN A 240 -23.17 -7.83 16.22
C ASN A 240 -23.86 -7.08 17.36
N ARG A 241 -23.22 -6.05 17.92
CA ARG A 241 -23.83 -5.12 18.89
C ARG A 241 -24.72 -4.05 18.26
N GLY A 242 -24.74 -3.92 16.94
CA GLY A 242 -25.59 -2.97 16.23
C GLY A 242 -25.04 -1.53 16.19
N ILE A 243 -23.74 -1.35 15.95
CA ILE A 243 -23.14 -0.02 15.71
C ILE A 243 -23.74 0.67 14.48
N LYS A 244 -23.64 2.01 14.41
CA LYS A 244 -24.15 2.77 13.26
C LYS A 244 -23.26 2.56 12.04
N LYS A 245 -23.86 2.62 10.84
CA LYS A 245 -23.12 2.54 9.57
C LYS A 245 -21.98 3.57 9.46
N SER A 246 -22.16 4.76 10.01
CA SER A 246 -21.12 5.82 10.03
C SER A 246 -19.89 5.47 10.87
N GLU A 247 -19.99 4.49 11.77
CA GLU A 247 -18.93 4.07 12.70
C GLU A 247 -18.16 2.84 12.16
N TYR A 248 -18.63 2.21 11.08
CA TYR A 248 -18.02 0.96 10.55
C TYR A 248 -16.53 1.12 10.25
N TRP A 249 -16.14 2.25 9.67
CA TRP A 249 -14.74 2.52 9.30
C TRP A 249 -13.81 2.53 10.52
N GLU A 250 -14.30 2.90 11.70
CA GLU A 250 -13.49 3.02 12.91
C GLU A 250 -12.99 1.66 13.40
N TYR A 251 -13.83 0.63 13.31
CA TYR A 251 -13.49 -0.74 13.70
C TYR A 251 -12.75 -1.48 12.60
N ILE A 252 -13.07 -1.17 11.33
CA ILE A 252 -12.33 -1.67 10.18
C ILE A 252 -10.90 -1.13 10.18
N TYR A 253 -10.70 0.12 10.63
CA TYR A 253 -9.38 0.70 10.88
C TYR A 253 -8.61 -0.07 11.96
N GLU A 254 -9.23 -0.36 13.11
CA GLU A 254 -8.56 -1.12 14.17
C GLU A 254 -8.15 -2.52 13.71
N ASP A 255 -9.06 -3.27 13.09
CA ASP A 255 -8.78 -4.61 12.60
C ASP A 255 -7.73 -4.60 11.48
N SER A 256 -7.74 -3.57 10.61
CA SER A 256 -6.70 -3.39 9.57
C SER A 256 -5.33 -3.13 10.17
N MET A 257 -5.24 -2.26 11.18
CA MET A 257 -3.99 -1.95 11.89
C MET A 257 -3.43 -3.18 12.62
N ASP A 258 -4.30 -3.94 13.28
CA ASP A 258 -3.91 -5.16 13.99
C ASP A 258 -3.49 -6.27 13.01
N LEU A 259 -4.20 -6.43 11.90
CA LEU A 259 -3.84 -7.37 10.85
C LEU A 259 -2.47 -7.08 10.23
N ILE A 260 -2.20 -5.81 9.87
CA ILE A 260 -0.89 -5.39 9.32
C ILE A 260 0.23 -5.66 10.33
N ALA A 261 -0.01 -5.39 11.61
CA ALA A 261 0.93 -5.66 12.68
C ALA A 261 1.26 -7.15 12.83
N LYS A 262 0.23 -8.01 12.78
CA LYS A 262 0.35 -9.47 12.95
C LYS A 262 0.96 -10.19 11.72
N LEU A 263 0.87 -9.59 10.54
CA LEU A 263 1.26 -10.23 9.27
C LEU A 263 2.73 -10.69 9.22
N PRO A 264 3.74 -9.85 9.58
CA PRO A 264 5.13 -10.30 9.62
C PRO A 264 5.38 -11.45 10.58
N VAL A 265 4.67 -11.50 11.71
CA VAL A 265 4.82 -12.55 12.72
C VAL A 265 4.34 -13.88 12.13
N ILE A 266 3.14 -13.89 11.54
CA ILE A 266 2.56 -15.08 10.88
C ILE A 266 3.44 -15.53 9.73
N ALA A 267 3.85 -14.60 8.85
CA ALA A 267 4.69 -14.90 7.70
C ALA A 267 6.05 -15.48 8.14
N ALA A 268 6.72 -14.86 9.11
CA ALA A 268 7.98 -15.36 9.63
C ALA A 268 7.84 -16.74 10.29
N MET A 269 6.76 -17.00 11.02
CA MET A 269 6.49 -18.34 11.57
C MET A 269 6.35 -19.38 10.46
N ILE A 270 5.62 -19.05 9.38
CA ILE A 270 5.50 -19.93 8.21
C ILE A 270 6.87 -20.20 7.58
N TYR A 271 7.67 -19.15 7.37
CA TYR A 271 9.02 -19.28 6.82
C TYR A 271 9.88 -20.21 7.69
N ARG A 272 9.89 -19.99 9.00
CA ARG A 272 10.70 -20.76 9.93
C ARG A 272 10.24 -22.21 10.05
N ASN A 273 8.94 -22.45 10.17
CA ASN A 273 8.37 -23.79 10.28
C ASN A 273 8.55 -24.59 8.98
N THR A 274 8.55 -23.93 7.83
CA THR A 274 8.65 -24.59 6.52
C THR A 274 10.09 -24.76 6.04
N TYR A 275 11.01 -23.86 6.40
CA TYR A 275 12.34 -23.84 5.76
C TYR A 275 13.51 -23.80 6.74
N GLN A 276 13.24 -23.70 8.05
CA GLN A 276 14.27 -23.55 9.08
C GLN A 276 13.98 -24.43 10.30
N ASP A 277 13.40 -25.62 10.09
CA ASP A 277 13.15 -26.63 11.12
C ASP A 277 12.37 -26.10 12.35
N GLY A 278 11.49 -25.12 12.15
CA GLY A 278 10.68 -24.55 13.24
C GLY A 278 11.49 -23.73 14.25
N LYS A 279 12.66 -23.20 13.85
CA LYS A 279 13.40 -22.21 14.66
C LYS A 279 12.46 -21.06 15.01
N GLY A 280 12.16 -20.86 16.29
CA GLY A 280 11.27 -19.80 16.74
C GLY A 280 11.66 -18.42 16.17
N ILE A 281 10.69 -17.54 16.03
CA ILE A 281 10.85 -16.22 15.39
C ILE A 281 11.51 -15.15 16.29
N GLY A 282 11.72 -15.45 17.58
CA GLY A 282 12.17 -14.47 18.56
C GLY A 282 11.04 -13.50 18.97
N ALA A 283 11.42 -12.39 19.61
CA ALA A 283 10.49 -11.35 20.05
C ALA A 283 10.55 -10.14 19.10
N ILE A 284 9.42 -9.43 19.00
CA ILE A 284 9.38 -8.13 18.34
C ILE A 284 10.17 -7.12 19.15
N ASP A 285 10.96 -6.32 18.45
CA ASP A 285 11.68 -5.18 19.01
C ASP A 285 10.93 -3.89 18.64
N ALA A 286 10.31 -3.27 19.65
CA ALA A 286 9.53 -2.04 19.50
C ALA A 286 10.39 -0.81 19.10
N SER A 287 11.73 -0.93 19.12
CA SER A 287 12.63 0.10 18.60
C SER A 287 12.89 -0.02 17.09
N LYS A 288 12.46 -1.12 16.46
CA LYS A 288 12.65 -1.40 15.04
C LYS A 288 11.38 -1.14 14.24
N ASP A 289 11.54 -0.75 12.99
CA ASP A 289 10.42 -0.64 12.06
C ASP A 289 9.89 -2.01 11.61
N TRP A 290 8.76 -1.99 10.93
CA TRP A 290 8.01 -3.17 10.52
C TRP A 290 8.82 -4.12 9.65
N SER A 291 9.60 -3.57 8.71
CA SER A 291 10.41 -4.37 7.79
C SER A 291 11.61 -5.01 8.49
N GLU A 292 12.27 -4.28 9.39
CA GLU A 292 13.40 -4.79 10.16
C GLU A 292 12.98 -5.86 11.18
N ASN A 293 11.82 -5.69 11.85
CA ASN A 293 11.25 -6.76 12.64
C ASN A 293 10.98 -8.01 11.77
N PHE A 294 10.42 -7.82 10.57
CA PHE A 294 10.08 -8.93 9.68
C PHE A 294 11.32 -9.73 9.22
N THR A 295 12.37 -9.05 8.75
CA THR A 295 13.59 -9.72 8.27
C THR A 295 14.28 -10.47 9.40
N ARG A 296 14.38 -9.87 10.59
CA ARG A 296 14.96 -10.50 11.79
C ARG A 296 14.18 -11.73 12.24
N MET A 297 12.85 -11.65 12.28
CA MET A 297 12.01 -12.81 12.61
C MET A 297 12.19 -13.97 11.60
N CYS A 298 12.36 -13.65 10.30
CA CYS A 298 12.72 -14.64 9.27
C CYS A 298 14.15 -15.19 9.42
N GLY A 299 15.04 -14.50 10.15
CA GLY A 299 16.42 -14.91 10.40
C GLY A 299 17.48 -14.24 9.56
N PHE A 300 17.16 -13.08 9.02
CA PHE A 300 18.07 -12.28 8.22
C PHE A 300 18.47 -11.04 9.00
N ASP A 301 19.77 -10.92 9.28
CA ASP A 301 20.36 -9.78 10.00
C ASP A 301 21.07 -8.77 9.06
N SER A 302 21.11 -9.04 7.74
CA SER A 302 21.71 -8.12 6.77
C SER A 302 20.94 -6.80 6.72
N VAL A 303 21.68 -5.70 6.87
CA VAL A 303 21.16 -4.34 6.75
C VAL A 303 20.63 -4.12 5.33
N GLU A 304 21.35 -4.58 4.32
CA GLU A 304 20.97 -4.46 2.92
C GLU A 304 19.74 -5.30 2.58
N PHE A 305 19.59 -6.50 3.15
CA PHE A 305 18.35 -7.27 2.97
C PHE A 305 17.15 -6.59 3.64
N THR A 306 17.36 -5.93 4.77
CA THR A 306 16.33 -5.11 5.42
C THR A 306 15.94 -3.91 4.57
N GLU A 307 16.90 -3.24 3.94
CA GLU A 307 16.64 -2.17 2.96
C GLU A 307 15.88 -2.69 1.72
N LEU A 308 16.27 -3.85 1.20
CA LEU A 308 15.53 -4.52 0.14
C LEU A 308 14.09 -4.80 0.56
N MET A 309 13.88 -5.28 1.79
CA MET A 309 12.54 -5.58 2.30
C MET A 309 11.68 -4.32 2.44
N ARG A 310 12.25 -3.20 2.93
CA ARG A 310 11.57 -1.89 2.98
C ARG A 310 11.11 -1.44 1.58
N LEU A 311 12.00 -1.54 0.59
CA LEU A 311 11.66 -1.23 -0.81
C LEU A 311 10.60 -2.20 -1.36
N TYR A 312 10.79 -3.50 -1.20
CA TYR A 312 9.91 -4.55 -1.71
C TYR A 312 8.48 -4.37 -1.19
N LEU A 313 8.33 -4.21 0.13
CA LEU A 313 7.04 -4.06 0.80
C LEU A 313 6.35 -2.73 0.44
N THR A 314 7.12 -1.70 0.10
CA THR A 314 6.59 -0.43 -0.41
C THR A 314 6.03 -0.59 -1.83
N ILE A 315 6.81 -1.14 -2.77
CA ILE A 315 6.45 -1.09 -4.20
C ILE A 315 5.42 -2.13 -4.65
N HIS A 316 5.20 -3.19 -3.86
CA HIS A 316 4.16 -4.20 -4.14
C HIS A 316 2.84 -3.94 -3.39
N SER A 317 2.79 -2.85 -2.61
CA SER A 317 1.73 -2.56 -1.65
C SER A 317 0.35 -2.42 -2.26
N ASP A 318 0.26 -1.80 -3.44
CA ASP A 318 -0.99 -1.58 -4.13
C ASP A 318 -0.79 -1.49 -5.65
N HIS A 319 -1.83 -1.83 -6.41
CA HIS A 319 -1.84 -1.68 -7.88
C HIS A 319 -3.27 -1.70 -8.42
N GLU A 320 -4.01 -0.62 -8.14
CA GLU A 320 -5.44 -0.48 -8.40
C GLU A 320 -6.31 -1.57 -7.75
N GLY A 321 -7.62 -1.49 -7.93
CA GLY A 321 -8.57 -2.47 -7.37
C GLY A 321 -8.90 -3.65 -8.29
N GLY A 322 -8.55 -3.61 -9.58
CA GLY A 322 -9.02 -4.60 -10.57
C GLY A 322 -8.24 -5.92 -10.59
N ASN A 323 -7.12 -6.02 -9.88
CA ASN A 323 -6.39 -7.27 -9.75
C ASN A 323 -7.12 -8.22 -8.79
N VAL A 324 -7.00 -9.53 -9.01
CA VAL A 324 -7.82 -10.56 -8.32
C VAL A 324 -7.75 -10.45 -6.80
N SER A 325 -6.57 -10.21 -6.23
CA SER A 325 -6.44 -10.11 -4.77
C SER A 325 -7.11 -8.86 -4.21
N ALA A 326 -6.89 -7.68 -4.80
CA ALA A 326 -7.54 -6.45 -4.36
C ALA A 326 -9.06 -6.50 -4.54
N HIS A 327 -9.53 -6.97 -5.71
CA HIS A 327 -10.95 -7.10 -6.00
C HIS A 327 -11.63 -8.08 -5.05
N THR A 328 -10.98 -9.21 -4.72
CA THR A 328 -11.55 -10.19 -3.79
C THR A 328 -11.69 -9.61 -2.37
N VAL A 329 -10.69 -8.84 -1.88
CA VAL A 329 -10.80 -8.15 -0.58
C VAL A 329 -11.97 -7.17 -0.60
N HIS A 330 -12.09 -6.37 -1.67
CA HIS A 330 -13.20 -5.42 -1.83
C HIS A 330 -14.56 -6.14 -1.86
N LEU A 331 -14.69 -7.19 -2.68
CA LEU A 331 -15.91 -7.97 -2.88
C LEU A 331 -16.39 -8.60 -1.55
N VAL A 332 -15.51 -9.31 -0.85
CA VAL A 332 -15.83 -9.95 0.44
C VAL A 332 -16.13 -8.90 1.52
N GLY A 333 -15.36 -7.81 1.55
CA GLY A 333 -15.60 -6.68 2.45
C GLY A 333 -16.92 -5.93 2.15
N SER A 334 -17.39 -5.92 0.90
CA SER A 334 -18.66 -5.30 0.51
C SER A 334 -19.88 -5.99 1.13
N ALA A 335 -19.74 -7.27 1.48
CA ALA A 335 -20.72 -8.04 2.25
C ALA A 335 -20.61 -7.79 3.77
N LEU A 336 -19.81 -6.81 4.19
CA LEU A 336 -19.50 -6.49 5.59
C LEU A 336 -18.80 -7.65 6.33
N SER A 337 -17.97 -8.42 5.62
CA SER A 337 -16.96 -9.23 6.29
C SER A 337 -15.86 -8.31 6.83
N ASP A 338 -15.31 -8.65 7.98
CA ASP A 338 -14.19 -7.93 8.59
C ASP A 338 -12.89 -8.06 7.76
N PRO A 339 -11.83 -7.30 8.11
CA PRO A 339 -10.58 -7.28 7.37
C PRO A 339 -9.84 -8.62 7.35
N TYR A 340 -9.96 -9.46 8.38
CA TYR A 340 -9.28 -10.77 8.43
C TYR A 340 -9.86 -11.70 7.37
N LEU A 341 -11.18 -11.87 7.34
CA LEU A 341 -11.85 -12.73 6.36
C LEU A 341 -11.69 -12.20 4.93
N SER A 342 -11.83 -10.89 4.75
CA SER A 342 -11.67 -10.25 3.44
C SER A 342 -10.25 -10.44 2.90
N PHE A 343 -9.24 -10.23 3.75
CA PHE A 343 -7.84 -10.40 3.36
C PHE A 343 -7.46 -11.86 3.10
N ALA A 344 -7.91 -12.80 3.92
CA ALA A 344 -7.68 -14.24 3.70
C ALA A 344 -8.26 -14.71 2.35
N ALA A 345 -9.46 -14.25 1.98
CA ALA A 345 -10.03 -14.51 0.66
C ALA A 345 -9.16 -13.90 -0.46
N GLY A 346 -8.70 -12.67 -0.28
CA GLY A 346 -7.75 -12.02 -1.19
C GLY A 346 -6.45 -12.80 -1.39
N LEU A 347 -5.91 -13.42 -0.33
CA LEU A 347 -4.74 -14.28 -0.39
C LEU A 347 -4.98 -15.56 -1.18
N ASN A 348 -6.18 -16.14 -1.11
CA ASN A 348 -6.55 -17.30 -1.93
C ASN A 348 -6.55 -16.93 -3.42
N GLY A 349 -7.07 -15.75 -3.77
CA GLY A 349 -6.96 -15.20 -5.12
C GLY A 349 -5.51 -14.93 -5.54
N LEU A 350 -4.69 -14.41 -4.62
CA LEU A 350 -3.26 -14.15 -4.85
C LEU A 350 -2.45 -15.43 -5.07
N ALA A 351 -2.83 -16.55 -4.44
CA ALA A 351 -2.20 -17.84 -4.63
C ALA A 351 -2.47 -18.45 -6.02
N GLY A 352 -3.42 -17.90 -6.78
CA GLY A 352 -3.72 -18.32 -8.14
C GLY A 352 -2.50 -18.15 -9.07
N PRO A 353 -2.16 -19.16 -9.90
CA PRO A 353 -1.00 -19.08 -10.80
C PRO A 353 -0.98 -17.87 -11.74
N LEU A 354 -2.15 -17.42 -12.18
CA LEU A 354 -2.31 -16.27 -13.07
C LEU A 354 -2.15 -14.91 -12.37
N HIS A 355 -1.89 -14.89 -11.06
CA HIS A 355 -1.73 -13.66 -10.28
C HIS A 355 -0.41 -13.62 -9.51
N GLY A 356 -0.15 -14.60 -8.64
CA GLY A 356 0.94 -14.52 -7.67
C GLY A 356 2.25 -15.21 -8.02
N LEU A 357 2.40 -15.80 -9.22
CA LEU A 357 3.56 -16.64 -9.58
C LEU A 357 4.56 -16.01 -10.56
N ALA A 358 4.29 -14.79 -11.06
CA ALA A 358 5.13 -14.17 -12.09
C ALA A 358 6.61 -14.04 -11.69
N ASN A 359 6.88 -13.70 -10.43
CA ASN A 359 8.24 -13.64 -9.88
C ASN A 359 8.95 -15.01 -9.97
N GLN A 360 8.30 -16.08 -9.51
CA GLN A 360 8.86 -17.43 -9.57
C GLN A 360 9.10 -17.89 -11.00
N GLU A 361 8.17 -17.62 -11.92
CA GLU A 361 8.29 -18.00 -13.33
C GLU A 361 9.49 -17.32 -14.00
N VAL A 362 9.70 -16.03 -13.74
CA VAL A 362 10.89 -15.29 -14.17
C VAL A 362 12.16 -15.94 -13.64
N LEU A 363 12.22 -16.23 -12.34
CA LEU A 363 13.43 -16.77 -11.72
C LEU A 363 13.77 -18.17 -12.24
N ILE A 364 12.77 -19.01 -12.47
CA ILE A 364 12.93 -20.34 -13.10
C ILE A 364 13.47 -20.19 -14.52
N PHE A 365 12.92 -19.27 -15.31
CA PHE A 365 13.37 -19.01 -16.67
C PHE A 365 14.83 -18.55 -16.71
N LEU A 366 15.20 -17.57 -15.89
CA LEU A 366 16.56 -17.05 -15.80
C LEU A 366 17.55 -18.10 -15.29
N THR A 367 17.15 -18.91 -14.31
CA THR A 367 18.00 -20.00 -13.79
C THR A 367 18.29 -21.06 -14.86
N LYS A 368 17.28 -21.42 -15.67
CA LYS A 368 17.47 -22.34 -16.80
C LYS A 368 18.40 -21.75 -17.86
N MET A 369 18.21 -20.47 -18.19
CA MET A 369 19.05 -19.76 -19.15
C MET A 369 20.50 -19.67 -18.67
N LEU A 370 20.74 -19.28 -17.41
CA LEU A 370 22.07 -19.20 -16.83
C LEU A 370 22.75 -20.59 -16.80
N LYS A 371 22.01 -21.64 -16.49
CA LYS A 371 22.53 -23.02 -16.50
C LYS A 371 22.90 -23.51 -17.91
N GLU A 372 22.13 -23.15 -18.93
CA GLU A 372 22.37 -23.58 -20.32
C GLU A 372 23.51 -22.78 -20.97
N LEU A 373 23.55 -21.46 -20.74
CA LEU A 373 24.49 -20.56 -21.42
C LEU A 373 25.79 -20.31 -20.64
N GLY A 374 25.80 -20.60 -19.34
CA GLY A 374 26.88 -20.25 -18.43
C GLY A 374 26.86 -18.78 -18.02
N GLU A 375 27.72 -18.44 -17.05
CA GLU A 375 27.93 -17.05 -16.66
C GLU A 375 28.64 -16.26 -17.76
N ASN A 376 28.31 -14.98 -17.90
CA ASN A 376 28.91 -14.06 -18.89
C ASN A 376 28.72 -14.50 -20.35
N ALA A 377 27.61 -15.18 -20.66
CA ALA A 377 27.24 -15.49 -22.03
C ALA A 377 27.17 -14.21 -22.90
N PRO A 378 27.64 -14.24 -24.16
CA PRO A 378 27.55 -13.10 -25.06
C PRO A 378 26.08 -12.79 -25.40
N ASP A 379 25.79 -11.52 -25.70
CA ASP A 379 24.43 -11.04 -25.97
C ASP A 379 23.76 -11.82 -27.12
N GLU A 380 24.52 -12.27 -28.11
CA GLU A 380 24.05 -13.09 -29.22
C GLU A 380 23.45 -14.42 -28.75
N LYS A 381 24.08 -15.08 -27.77
CA LYS A 381 23.59 -16.36 -27.22
C LYS A 381 22.32 -16.17 -26.40
N VAL A 382 22.24 -15.09 -25.62
CA VAL A 382 21.03 -14.73 -24.88
C VAL A 382 19.89 -14.39 -25.86
N LYS A 383 20.19 -13.64 -26.94
CA LYS A 383 19.24 -13.34 -28.02
C LYS A 383 18.72 -14.61 -28.71
N GLU A 384 19.62 -15.53 -29.07
CA GLU A 384 19.27 -16.83 -29.65
C GLU A 384 18.32 -17.62 -28.73
N TYR A 385 18.60 -17.66 -27.43
CA TYR A 385 17.75 -18.32 -26.44
C TYR A 385 16.34 -17.71 -26.36
N CYS A 386 16.25 -16.37 -26.29
CA CYS A 386 14.97 -15.66 -26.26
C CYS A 386 14.16 -15.89 -27.54
N LEU A 387 14.81 -15.84 -28.72
CA LEU A 387 14.15 -16.11 -30.00
C LEU A 387 13.68 -17.57 -30.11
N LYS A 388 14.48 -18.54 -29.64
CA LYS A 388 14.09 -19.96 -29.58
C LYS A 388 12.85 -20.14 -28.69
N THR A 389 12.81 -19.47 -27.54
CA THR A 389 11.66 -19.48 -26.61
C THR A 389 10.40 -18.96 -27.32
N LEU A 390 10.46 -17.79 -27.93
CA LEU A 390 9.32 -17.20 -28.66
C LEU A 390 8.87 -18.05 -29.86
N LYS A 391 9.81 -18.61 -30.62
CA LYS A 391 9.50 -19.50 -31.77
C LYS A 391 8.81 -20.79 -31.33
N SER A 392 9.01 -21.24 -30.09
CA SER A 392 8.32 -22.40 -29.52
C SER A 392 6.88 -22.12 -29.08
N GLY A 393 6.39 -20.88 -29.24
CA GLY A 393 5.06 -20.46 -28.80
C GLY A 393 4.99 -20.03 -27.33
N GLN A 394 6.12 -20.03 -26.61
CA GLN A 394 6.22 -19.54 -25.24
C GLN A 394 6.39 -18.01 -25.21
N VAL A 395 6.12 -17.41 -24.06
CA VAL A 395 6.36 -15.99 -23.78
C VAL A 395 7.67 -15.81 -23.01
N ILE A 396 8.22 -14.59 -22.99
CA ILE A 396 9.31 -14.24 -22.08
C ILE A 396 8.69 -13.75 -20.76
N PRO A 397 8.84 -14.47 -19.64
CA PRO A 397 8.22 -14.09 -18.38
C PRO A 397 8.65 -12.69 -17.93
N GLY A 398 7.71 -11.92 -17.38
CA GLY A 398 7.94 -10.57 -16.91
C GLY A 398 7.96 -9.47 -17.98
N TYR A 399 7.81 -9.81 -19.28
CA TYR A 399 7.76 -8.85 -20.39
C TYR A 399 6.41 -8.93 -21.15
N GLY A 400 5.94 -7.80 -21.70
CA GLY A 400 4.77 -7.79 -22.57
C GLY A 400 3.46 -7.30 -21.92
N HIS A 401 3.51 -6.29 -21.06
CA HIS A 401 2.34 -5.82 -20.31
C HIS A 401 1.24 -5.22 -21.21
N ALA A 402 -0.03 -5.45 -20.85
CA ALA A 402 -1.17 -4.98 -21.65
C ALA A 402 -1.42 -3.45 -21.64
N VAL A 403 -0.78 -2.69 -20.73
CA VAL A 403 -1.17 -1.30 -20.40
C VAL A 403 0.03 -0.36 -20.34
N LEU A 404 1.08 -0.72 -19.58
CA LEU A 404 2.28 0.10 -19.41
C LEU A 404 3.03 0.29 -20.73
N ARG A 405 3.23 1.55 -21.16
CA ARG A 405 3.91 1.89 -22.42
C ARG A 405 5.43 2.07 -22.30
N LYS A 406 5.95 2.09 -21.06
CA LYS A 406 7.37 2.15 -20.73
C LYS A 406 7.72 1.14 -19.63
N THR A 407 9.00 0.99 -19.33
CA THR A 407 9.50 0.18 -18.21
C THR A 407 8.79 0.57 -16.91
N ASP A 408 8.26 -0.43 -16.21
CA ASP A 408 7.61 -0.24 -14.91
C ASP A 408 8.57 0.46 -13.93
N PRO A 409 8.19 1.59 -13.31
CA PRO A 409 9.02 2.26 -12.31
C PRO A 409 9.45 1.35 -11.15
N ARG A 410 8.64 0.33 -10.83
CA ARG A 410 8.96 -0.68 -9.81
C ARG A 410 10.05 -1.65 -10.26
N TYR A 411 10.19 -1.91 -11.56
CA TYR A 411 11.36 -2.60 -12.11
C TYR A 411 12.60 -1.71 -11.98
N THR A 412 12.47 -0.43 -12.35
CA THR A 412 13.57 0.54 -12.34
C THR A 412 14.16 0.73 -10.95
N CYS A 413 13.35 0.92 -9.90
CA CYS A 413 13.88 1.11 -8.54
C CYS A 413 14.61 -0.14 -8.02
N GLN A 414 14.14 -1.34 -8.36
CA GLN A 414 14.81 -2.60 -8.03
C GLN A 414 16.14 -2.76 -8.77
N ARG A 415 16.19 -2.34 -10.04
CA ARG A 415 17.43 -2.29 -10.80
C ARG A 415 18.43 -1.33 -10.18
N GLU A 416 18.02 -0.14 -9.78
CA GLU A 416 18.90 0.82 -9.10
C GLU A 416 19.42 0.28 -7.77
N PHE A 417 18.59 -0.44 -7.01
CA PHE A 417 18.99 -1.15 -5.81
C PHE A 417 20.07 -2.20 -6.14
N ALA A 418 19.86 -3.01 -7.18
CA ALA A 418 20.80 -4.04 -7.60
C ALA A 418 22.15 -3.46 -8.05
N GLN A 419 22.13 -2.38 -8.83
CA GLN A 419 23.34 -1.69 -9.30
C GLN A 419 24.20 -1.16 -8.15
N LYS A 420 23.58 -0.73 -7.04
CA LYS A 420 24.28 -0.22 -5.86
C LYS A 420 24.83 -1.34 -4.98
N ASN A 421 24.09 -2.44 -4.82
CA ASN A 421 24.36 -3.41 -3.76
C ASN A 421 24.87 -4.78 -4.26
N LEU A 422 24.57 -5.17 -5.51
CA LEU A 422 24.98 -6.45 -6.10
C LEU A 422 25.35 -6.35 -7.60
N PRO A 423 26.15 -5.35 -8.05
CA PRO A 423 26.43 -5.13 -9.46
C PRO A 423 27.16 -6.28 -10.15
N ASN A 424 27.86 -7.11 -9.37
CA ASN A 424 28.67 -8.20 -9.88
C ASN A 424 27.98 -9.56 -9.89
N ASP A 425 26.78 -9.66 -9.31
CA ASP A 425 26.01 -10.90 -9.25
C ASP A 425 25.69 -11.43 -10.66
N PRO A 426 26.02 -12.70 -10.99
CA PRO A 426 25.79 -13.25 -12.33
C PRO A 426 24.32 -13.23 -12.75
N MET A 427 23.39 -13.48 -11.82
CA MET A 427 21.96 -13.49 -12.12
C MET A 427 21.45 -12.07 -12.41
N PHE A 428 21.89 -11.07 -11.65
CA PHE A 428 21.58 -9.67 -11.94
C PHE A 428 22.15 -9.22 -13.29
N LYS A 429 23.39 -9.59 -13.62
CA LYS A 429 23.98 -9.31 -14.94
C LYS A 429 23.14 -9.90 -16.06
N LEU A 430 22.64 -11.13 -15.88
CA LEU A 430 21.74 -11.77 -16.83
C LEU A 430 20.41 -10.98 -16.97
N VAL A 431 19.79 -10.55 -15.86
CA VAL A 431 18.60 -9.69 -15.89
C VAL A 431 18.85 -8.41 -16.68
N ALA A 432 20.01 -7.77 -16.48
CA ALA A 432 20.38 -6.56 -17.20
C ALA A 432 20.60 -6.81 -18.71
N GLN A 433 21.17 -7.95 -19.09
CA GLN A 433 21.28 -8.37 -20.50
C GLN A 433 19.91 -8.62 -21.12
N VAL A 434 19.04 -9.37 -20.44
CA VAL A 434 17.67 -9.64 -20.88
C VAL A 434 16.89 -8.33 -21.09
N TYR A 435 17.05 -7.35 -20.21
CA TYR A 435 16.47 -6.01 -20.38
C TYR A 435 16.92 -5.28 -21.64
N LYS A 436 18.20 -5.42 -22.02
CA LYS A 436 18.74 -4.83 -23.24
C LYS A 436 18.21 -5.54 -24.49
N ILE A 437 18.05 -6.87 -24.42
CA ILE A 437 17.84 -7.74 -25.58
C ILE A 437 16.36 -7.96 -25.91
N VAL A 438 15.51 -8.17 -24.90
CA VAL A 438 14.13 -8.62 -25.10
C VAL A 438 13.22 -7.54 -25.69
N PRO A 439 13.25 -6.27 -25.26
CA PRO A 439 12.31 -5.29 -25.79
C PRO A 439 12.41 -5.08 -27.31
N PRO A 440 13.62 -4.95 -27.92
CA PRO A 440 13.76 -4.92 -29.38
C PRO A 440 13.19 -6.16 -30.08
N ILE A 441 13.45 -7.37 -29.56
CA ILE A 441 12.92 -8.62 -30.12
C ILE A 441 11.39 -8.60 -30.14
N LEU A 442 10.77 -8.19 -29.03
CA LEU A 442 9.31 -8.16 -28.93
C LEU A 442 8.68 -7.13 -29.86
N MET A 443 9.33 -5.97 -30.06
CA MET A 443 8.89 -4.97 -31.04
C MET A 443 8.93 -5.51 -32.48
N GLU A 444 9.98 -6.24 -32.85
CA GLU A 444 10.11 -6.85 -34.18
C GLU A 444 8.98 -7.88 -34.47
N THR A 445 8.38 -8.48 -33.44
CA THR A 445 7.27 -9.45 -33.66
C THR A 445 5.98 -8.81 -34.18
N GLY A 446 5.78 -7.51 -33.96
CA GLY A 446 4.52 -6.81 -34.25
C GLY A 446 3.30 -7.25 -33.42
N LYS A 447 3.44 -8.25 -32.54
CA LYS A 447 2.35 -8.81 -31.73
C LYS A 447 2.23 -8.17 -30.34
N VAL A 448 3.35 -7.74 -29.78
CA VAL A 448 3.41 -7.17 -28.42
C VAL A 448 3.33 -5.65 -28.50
N LYS A 449 2.25 -5.07 -27.95
CA LYS A 449 2.05 -3.62 -27.95
C LYS A 449 3.05 -2.89 -27.05
N ASN A 450 3.34 -3.46 -25.87
CA ASN A 450 4.29 -2.86 -24.93
C ASN A 450 5.34 -3.88 -24.49
N PRO A 451 6.58 -3.78 -24.98
CA PRO A 451 7.60 -4.82 -24.86
C PRO A 451 8.43 -4.72 -23.56
N TRP A 452 8.00 -3.93 -22.59
CA TRP A 452 8.80 -3.55 -21.42
C TRP A 452 8.56 -4.49 -20.23
N PRO A 453 9.54 -4.60 -19.30
CA PRO A 453 9.39 -5.46 -18.14
C PRO A 453 8.51 -4.83 -17.05
N ASN A 454 7.98 -5.69 -16.18
CA ASN A 454 7.29 -5.34 -14.95
C ASN A 454 8.14 -5.62 -13.70
N VAL A 455 7.62 -5.30 -12.52
CA VAL A 455 8.26 -5.54 -11.21
C VAL A 455 8.76 -6.98 -10.99
N ASP A 456 8.04 -7.98 -11.50
CA ASP A 456 8.32 -9.41 -11.30
C ASP A 456 9.54 -9.89 -12.09
N ALA A 457 9.91 -9.16 -13.16
CA ALA A 457 11.10 -9.44 -13.95
C ALA A 457 12.43 -9.21 -13.18
N HIS A 458 12.38 -8.66 -11.95
CA HIS A 458 13.57 -8.28 -11.19
C HIS A 458 13.57 -8.74 -9.73
N SER A 459 12.41 -8.91 -9.10
CA SER A 459 12.31 -9.13 -7.64
C SER A 459 12.95 -10.44 -7.18
N GLY A 460 12.80 -11.52 -7.93
CA GLY A 460 13.32 -12.84 -7.55
C GLY A 460 14.84 -12.89 -7.39
N VAL A 461 15.59 -12.19 -8.25
CA VAL A 461 17.06 -12.22 -8.21
C VAL A 461 17.61 -11.46 -6.99
N LEU A 462 16.90 -10.43 -6.55
CA LEU A 462 17.23 -9.68 -5.34
C LEU A 462 17.06 -10.56 -4.09
N LEU A 463 15.93 -11.26 -3.99
CA LEU A 463 15.65 -12.16 -2.87
C LEU A 463 16.68 -13.30 -2.80
N GLN A 464 16.97 -13.93 -3.95
CA GLN A 464 17.90 -15.06 -4.02
C GLN A 464 19.33 -14.66 -3.62
N TYR A 465 19.78 -13.46 -3.99
CA TYR A 465 21.11 -12.95 -3.65
C TYR A 465 21.34 -12.88 -2.13
N TYR A 466 20.34 -12.41 -1.37
CA TYR A 466 20.43 -12.32 0.08
C TYR A 466 20.08 -13.61 0.83
N GLY A 467 19.87 -14.71 0.11
CA GLY A 467 19.69 -16.05 0.71
C GLY A 467 18.24 -16.47 0.92
N MET A 468 17.25 -15.64 0.59
CA MET A 468 15.85 -16.04 0.54
C MET A 468 15.60 -16.78 -0.79
N LYS A 469 15.85 -18.09 -0.81
CA LYS A 469 15.85 -18.90 -2.06
C LYS A 469 14.56 -19.69 -2.27
N GLU A 470 13.68 -19.69 -1.28
CA GLU A 470 12.49 -20.53 -1.23
C GLU A 470 11.35 -19.92 -2.07
N MET A 471 11.37 -20.16 -3.39
CA MET A 471 10.45 -19.53 -4.35
C MET A 471 8.95 -19.68 -4.00
N ASN A 472 8.54 -20.79 -3.37
CA ASN A 472 7.14 -20.99 -2.94
C ASN A 472 6.71 -19.99 -1.84
N TYR A 473 7.66 -19.33 -1.17
CA TYR A 473 7.42 -18.32 -0.15
C TYR A 473 7.31 -16.90 -0.72
N TYR A 474 7.72 -16.64 -1.97
CA TYR A 474 7.74 -15.28 -2.52
C TYR A 474 6.36 -14.65 -2.59
N THR A 475 5.32 -15.44 -2.86
CA THR A 475 3.93 -14.95 -2.85
C THR A 475 3.45 -14.57 -1.42
N VAL A 476 4.06 -15.13 -0.36
CA VAL A 476 3.79 -14.69 1.02
C VAL A 476 4.31 -13.28 1.24
N LEU A 477 5.53 -12.97 0.77
CA LEU A 477 6.08 -11.61 0.81
C LEU A 477 5.17 -10.62 0.05
N PHE A 478 4.68 -11.04 -1.12
CA PHE A 478 3.74 -10.25 -1.90
C PHE A 478 2.43 -10.02 -1.12
N GLY A 479 1.88 -11.06 -0.48
CA GLY A 479 0.71 -10.93 0.38
C GLY A 479 0.92 -9.91 1.52
N VAL A 480 2.03 -10.03 2.26
CA VAL A 480 2.38 -9.09 3.35
C VAL A 480 2.44 -7.65 2.85
N SER A 481 3.08 -7.40 1.70
CA SER A 481 3.10 -6.07 1.08
C SER A 481 1.70 -5.60 0.68
N ARG A 482 0.96 -6.44 -0.04
CA ARG A 482 -0.36 -6.10 -0.61
C ARG A 482 -1.40 -5.74 0.44
N ALA A 483 -1.24 -6.24 1.67
CA ALA A 483 -2.09 -5.88 2.80
C ALA A 483 -2.21 -4.36 2.98
N LEU A 484 -1.11 -3.62 2.78
CA LEU A 484 -1.08 -2.16 2.98
C LEU A 484 -2.08 -1.44 2.08
N GLY A 485 -2.14 -1.78 0.79
CA GLY A 485 -3.06 -1.16 -0.16
C GLY A 485 -4.51 -1.58 0.03
N VAL A 486 -4.76 -2.89 0.09
CA VAL A 486 -6.13 -3.42 0.12
C VAL A 486 -6.83 -3.09 1.43
N LEU A 487 -6.11 -3.03 2.56
CA LEU A 487 -6.68 -2.65 3.84
C LEU A 487 -6.87 -1.13 3.96
N ALA A 488 -5.96 -0.33 3.39
CA ALA A 488 -6.19 1.11 3.25
C ALA A 488 -7.45 1.40 2.42
N SER A 489 -7.66 0.68 1.30
CA SER A 489 -8.88 0.79 0.50
C SER A 489 -10.11 0.32 1.28
N LEU A 490 -10.03 -0.79 2.02
CA LEU A 490 -11.16 -1.33 2.78
C LEU A 490 -11.65 -0.37 3.88
N ILE A 491 -10.74 0.37 4.53
CA ILE A 491 -11.09 1.45 5.46
C ILE A 491 -11.94 2.51 4.74
N TRP A 492 -11.50 2.95 3.55
CA TRP A 492 -12.21 3.94 2.75
C TRP A 492 -13.55 3.42 2.21
N ASP A 493 -13.64 2.15 1.82
CA ASP A 493 -14.89 1.54 1.37
C ASP A 493 -15.99 1.67 2.43
N ARG A 494 -15.62 1.50 3.71
CA ARG A 494 -16.53 1.61 4.85
C ARG A 494 -16.78 3.07 5.22
N ALA A 495 -15.78 3.94 5.13
CA ALA A 495 -15.94 5.37 5.35
C ALA A 495 -16.89 6.02 4.33
N TYR A 496 -16.80 5.63 3.05
CA TYR A 496 -17.74 6.04 2.00
C TYR A 496 -19.10 5.33 2.08
N GLY A 497 -19.22 4.31 2.93
CA GLY A 497 -20.43 3.50 3.06
C GLY A 497 -20.80 2.78 1.77
N LEU A 498 -19.81 2.33 0.99
CA LEU A 498 -20.00 1.62 -0.28
C LEU A 498 -20.92 0.41 -0.08
N PRO A 499 -21.84 0.15 -1.03
CA PRO A 499 -22.80 -0.93 -0.92
C PRO A 499 -22.15 -2.29 -1.20
N ILE A 500 -22.93 -3.36 -1.02
CA ILE A 500 -22.60 -4.69 -1.51
C ILE A 500 -22.34 -4.67 -3.02
N GLU A 501 -21.25 -5.31 -3.46
CA GLU A 501 -20.98 -5.53 -4.87
C GLU A 501 -21.86 -6.69 -5.38
N ARG A 502 -22.63 -6.42 -6.45
CA ARG A 502 -23.62 -7.39 -6.97
C ARG A 502 -23.85 -7.23 -8.48
N PRO A 503 -22.87 -7.58 -9.33
CA PRO A 503 -23.04 -7.56 -10.78
C PRO A 503 -24.15 -8.53 -11.21
N LYS A 504 -24.80 -8.23 -12.34
CA LYS A 504 -25.80 -9.12 -12.95
C LYS A 504 -25.12 -10.08 -13.92
N SER A 505 -25.34 -11.38 -13.73
CA SER A 505 -24.96 -12.41 -14.71
C SER A 505 -26.05 -12.63 -15.75
N MET A 506 -25.67 -13.14 -16.92
CA MET A 506 -26.55 -13.56 -18.01
C MET A 506 -26.03 -14.87 -18.61
N SER A 507 -26.94 -15.75 -19.02
CA SER A 507 -26.59 -16.95 -19.80
C SER A 507 -26.29 -16.59 -21.26
N THR A 508 -25.72 -17.52 -22.03
CA THR A 508 -25.53 -17.36 -23.48
C THR A 508 -26.86 -17.11 -24.19
N ASP A 509 -27.91 -17.85 -23.83
CA ASP A 509 -29.24 -17.72 -24.42
C ASP A 509 -29.87 -16.35 -24.11
N ASP A 510 -29.70 -15.86 -22.88
CA ASP A 510 -30.15 -14.52 -22.49
C ASP A 510 -29.43 -13.43 -23.28
N LEU A 511 -28.12 -13.60 -23.54
CA LEU A 511 -27.35 -12.67 -24.36
C LEU A 511 -27.77 -12.70 -25.83
N MET A 512 -27.96 -13.89 -26.40
CA MET A 512 -28.48 -14.06 -27.76
C MET A 512 -29.84 -13.38 -27.91
N LYS A 513 -30.75 -13.63 -26.97
CA LYS A 513 -32.06 -12.98 -26.93
C LYS A 513 -31.95 -11.46 -26.79
N ALA A 514 -31.05 -10.97 -25.93
CA ALA A 514 -30.86 -9.54 -25.70
C ALA A 514 -30.32 -8.78 -26.92
N VAL A 515 -29.52 -9.43 -27.76
CA VAL A 515 -28.98 -8.84 -29.00
C VAL A 515 -29.79 -9.21 -30.26
N GLY A 516 -30.89 -9.95 -30.11
CA GLY A 516 -31.73 -10.39 -31.22
C GLY A 516 -31.05 -11.43 -32.13
N TYR A 517 -30.09 -12.19 -31.62
CA TYR A 517 -29.47 -13.29 -32.35
C TYR A 517 -30.48 -14.44 -32.49
N THR A 518 -30.82 -14.76 -33.72
CA THR A 518 -31.59 -15.95 -34.09
C THR A 518 -30.62 -16.90 -34.79
N ALA A 519 -30.50 -18.11 -34.27
CA ALA A 519 -29.54 -19.12 -34.72
C ALA A 519 -29.85 -19.62 -36.14
#